data_AF-A0A382X9L8-F1
#
_entry.id   AF-A0A382X9L8-F1
#
_cell.length_a   1.000
_cell.length_b   1.000
_cell.length_c   1.000
_cell.angle_alpha   90.00
_cell.angle_beta   90.00
_cell.angle_gamma   90.00
#
_symmetry.space_group_name_H-M   'P 1'
#
loop_
_entity.id
_entity.type
_entity.pdbx_description
1 polymer ?
#
loop_
_entity_poly.entity_id
_entity_poly.type
_entity_poly.pdbx_seq_one_letter_code
_entity_poly.pdbx_strand_id
1 'polypeptide(L)'
;MPLPVVDYLKIPEDGDPYLEGHKCTSCNSIFIGERSVCSSCSSRDKMEAITLGSRGKLYSYSIVFRSFPGIDVPYISAIVDL
;
A
#
# COMPACT_ATOMS: atom_id res chain seq x y z
N MET A 1 -13.72 -0.08 -16.42
CA MET A 1 -13.38 0.16 -15.01
C MET A 1 -11.86 0.18 -14.90
N PRO A 2 -11.24 1.18 -14.25
CA PRO A 2 -9.79 1.20 -14.08
C PRO A 2 -9.35 -0.05 -13.31
N LEU A 3 -8.32 -0.73 -13.81
CA LEU A 3 -7.75 -1.89 -13.14
C LEU A 3 -6.68 -1.42 -12.17
N PRO A 4 -6.69 -1.88 -10.92
CA PRO A 4 -5.62 -1.54 -9.99
C PRO A 4 -4.33 -2.21 -10.44
N VAL A 5 -3.21 -1.48 -10.34
CA VAL A 5 -1.88 -2.01 -10.65
C VAL A 5 -1.41 -3.06 -9.63
N VAL A 6 -2.02 -3.05 -8.43
CA VAL A 6 -1.68 -3.92 -7.30
C VAL A 6 -2.96 -4.29 -6.54
N ASP A 7 -3.03 -5.50 -5.98
CA ASP A 7 -4.26 -6.06 -5.38
C ASP A 7 -4.75 -5.30 -4.14
N TYR A 8 -3.85 -4.63 -3.44
CA TYR A 8 -4.13 -3.84 -2.24
C TYR A 8 -4.57 -2.40 -2.55
N LEU A 9 -4.61 -2.00 -3.83
CA LEU A 9 -5.25 -0.75 -4.24
C LEU A 9 -6.70 -1.06 -4.63
N LYS A 10 -7.65 -0.64 -3.78
CA LYS A 10 -9.07 -0.83 -4.05
C LYS A 10 -9.65 0.40 -4.73
N ILE A 11 -10.33 0.18 -5.85
CA ILE A 11 -11.03 1.21 -6.61
C ILE A 11 -12.53 0.86 -6.62
N PRO A 12 -13.32 1.35 -5.65
CA PRO A 12 -14.76 1.10 -5.62
C PRO A 12 -15.47 1.79 -6.79
N GLU A 13 -16.67 1.29 -7.17
CA GLU A 13 -17.51 1.95 -8.19
C GLU A 13 -17.99 3.33 -7.70
N ASP A 14 -18.35 3.42 -6.43
CA ASP A 14 -18.81 4.63 -5.74
C ASP A 14 -17.90 4.91 -4.52
N GLY A 15 -16.92 5.81 -4.68
CA GLY A 15 -16.08 6.29 -3.59
C GLY A 15 -14.64 6.60 -4.00
N ASP A 16 -13.86 7.07 -3.03
CA ASP A 16 -12.44 7.34 -3.24
C ASP A 16 -11.61 6.04 -3.21
N PRO A 17 -10.62 5.89 -4.10
CA PRO A 17 -9.66 4.79 -4.03
C PRO A 17 -8.91 4.76 -2.70
N TYR A 18 -8.67 3.57 -2.17
CA TYR A 18 -7.96 3.40 -0.90
C TYR A 18 -6.97 2.24 -0.94
N LEU A 19 -6.03 2.27 0.01
CA LEU A 19 -5.10 1.17 0.25
C LEU A 19 -5.67 0.25 1.32
N GLU A 20 -5.77 -1.04 1.00
CA GLU A 20 -6.14 -2.10 1.94
C GLU A 20 -4.88 -2.67 2.59
N GLY A 21 -4.85 -2.65 3.91
CA GLY A 21 -3.84 -3.32 4.72
C GLY A 21 -4.46 -4.49 5.49
N HIS A 22 -3.60 -5.34 6.05
CA HIS A 22 -3.98 -6.43 6.92
C HIS A 22 -3.37 -6.24 8.29
N LYS A 23 -4.21 -6.12 9.31
CA LYS A 23 -3.81 -5.97 10.71
C LYS A 23 -3.88 -7.30 11.43
N CYS A 24 -2.80 -7.66 12.11
CA CYS A 24 -2.79 -8.81 13.00
C CYS A 24 -3.57 -8.50 14.28
N THR A 25 -4.59 -9.30 14.60
CA THR A 25 -5.38 -9.12 15.85
C THR A 25 -4.61 -9.51 17.11
N SER A 26 -3.51 -10.27 16.97
CA SER A 26 -2.72 -10.73 18.13
C SER A 26 -1.61 -9.78 18.55
N CYS A 27 -0.97 -9.06 17.61
CA CYS A 27 0.15 -8.16 17.91
C CYS A 27 0.00 -6.75 17.34
N ASN A 28 -1.12 -6.46 16.66
CA ASN A 28 -1.42 -5.17 16.03
C ASN A 28 -0.48 -4.73 14.90
N SER A 29 0.45 -5.56 14.45
CA SER A 29 1.27 -5.27 13.26
C SER A 29 0.39 -5.15 12.01
N ILE A 30 0.67 -4.14 11.18
CA ILE A 30 -0.05 -3.89 9.92
C ILE A 30 0.88 -4.21 8.76
N PHE A 31 0.35 -4.88 7.73
CA PHE A 31 1.07 -5.21 6.50
C PHE A 31 0.23 -4.85 5.28
N ILE A 32 0.88 -4.57 4.15
CA ILE A 32 0.22 -4.41 2.85
C ILE A 32 0.29 -5.74 2.10
N GLY A 33 -0.80 -6.10 1.44
CA GLY A 33 -0.96 -7.36 0.72
C GLY A 33 -1.47 -8.51 1.60
N GLU A 34 -2.27 -9.38 1.00
CA GLU A 34 -2.95 -10.46 1.69
C GLU A 34 -1.97 -11.51 2.20
N ARG A 35 -2.11 -11.88 3.48
CA ARG A 35 -1.25 -12.85 4.17
C ARG A 35 -2.05 -13.64 5.18
N SER A 36 -1.82 -14.95 5.23
CA SER A 36 -2.40 -15.85 6.24
C SER A 36 -1.57 -15.94 7.54
N VAL A 37 -0.32 -15.46 7.51
CA VAL A 37 0.61 -15.57 8.65
C VAL A 37 1.23 -14.21 8.96
N CYS A 38 1.20 -13.82 10.23
CA CYS A 38 1.86 -12.61 10.71
C CYS A 38 3.39 -12.81 10.79
N SER A 39 4.17 -11.96 10.11
CA SER A 39 5.63 -12.01 10.16
C SER A 39 6.24 -11.53 11.48
N SER A 40 5.47 -10.82 12.32
CA SER A 40 5.95 -10.29 13.61
C SER A 40 5.79 -11.28 14.76
N CYS A 41 4.71 -12.07 14.79
CA CYS A 41 4.40 -12.95 15.92
C CYS A 41 4.05 -14.39 15.51
N SER A 42 4.10 -14.71 14.22
CA SER A 42 3.80 -16.04 13.66
C SER A 42 2.37 -16.55 13.89
N SER A 43 1.43 -15.68 14.29
CA SER A 43 0.02 -16.05 14.38
C SER A 43 -0.54 -16.35 12.98
N ARG A 44 -1.32 -17.42 12.87
CA ARG A 44 -2.01 -17.84 11.64
C ARG A 44 -3.48 -17.42 11.68
N ASP A 45 -4.03 -17.08 10.52
CA ASP A 45 -5.47 -16.84 10.31
C ASP A 45 -6.07 -15.79 11.26
N LYS A 46 -5.23 -14.83 11.68
CA LYS A 46 -5.57 -13.73 12.60
C LYS A 46 -5.28 -12.36 11.99
N MET A 47 -5.36 -12.29 10.66
CA MET A 47 -5.16 -11.08 9.88
C MET A 47 -6.53 -10.56 9.44
N GLU A 48 -6.84 -9.31 9.78
CA GLU A 48 -8.08 -8.64 9.39
C GLU A 48 -7.79 -7.52 8.38
N ALA A 49 -8.60 -7.43 7.33
CA ALA A 49 -8.49 -6.34 6.37
C ALA A 49 -8.91 -5.01 7.01
N ILE A 50 -8.11 -3.98 6.78
CA ILE A 50 -8.34 -2.61 7.26
C ILE A 50 -8.08 -1.62 6.13
N THR A 51 -8.86 -0.54 6.12
CA THR A 51 -8.57 0.62 5.26
C THR A 51 -7.44 1.44 5.87
N LEU A 52 -6.37 1.67 5.12
CA LEU A 52 -5.25 2.53 5.54
C LEU A 52 -5.60 4.01 5.38
N GLY A 53 -4.94 4.87 6.16
CA GLY A 53 -5.08 6.31 6.04
C GLY A 53 -4.55 6.84 4.70
N SER A 54 -5.08 7.98 4.25
CA SER A 54 -4.65 8.67 3.03
C SER A 54 -3.53 9.70 3.26
N ARG A 55 -3.01 9.79 4.49
CA ARG A 55 -1.95 10.72 4.88
C ARG A 55 -0.81 9.95 5.52
N GLY A 56 0.40 10.22 5.07
CA GLY A 56 1.63 9.70 5.64
C GLY A 56 2.74 10.75 5.63
N LYS A 57 3.94 10.36 6.05
CA LYS A 57 5.14 11.19 6.04
C LYS A 57 6.08 10.72 4.94
N LEU A 58 6.68 11.68 4.22
CA LEU A 58 7.71 11.37 3.23
C LEU A 58 8.96 10.84 3.95
N TYR A 59 9.28 9.57 3.75
CA TYR A 59 10.43 8.93 4.37
C TYR A 59 11.69 9.12 3.53
N SER A 60 11.59 8.83 2.23
CA SER A 60 12.70 8.97 1.28
C SER A 60 12.15 9.25 -0.11
N TYR A 61 12.92 9.96 -0.94
CA TYR A 61 12.53 10.25 -2.32
C TYR A 61 13.73 10.35 -3.25
N SER A 62 13.47 10.20 -4.54
CA SER A 62 14.44 10.41 -5.62
C SER A 62 13.77 11.16 -6.77
N ILE A 63 14.54 12.03 -7.43
CA ILE A 63 14.10 12.73 -8.63
C ILE A 63 14.62 11.96 -9.83
N VAL A 64 13.69 11.40 -10.62
CA VAL A 64 14.00 10.54 -11.76
C VAL A 64 14.06 11.39 -13.02
N PHE A 65 15.27 11.52 -13.59
CA PHE A 65 15.52 12.26 -14.83
C PHE A 65 15.51 11.38 -16.09
N ARG A 66 15.51 10.04 -15.94
CA ARG A 66 15.51 9.08 -17.05
C ARG A 66 14.55 7.94 -16.72
N SER A 67 13.56 7.73 -17.59
CA SER A 67 12.53 6.70 -17.44
C SER A 67 12.22 6.01 -18.77
N PHE A 68 11.29 5.07 -18.75
CA PHE A 68 10.82 4.36 -19.95
C PHE A 68 10.16 5.33 -20.95
N PRO A 69 10.26 5.11 -22.28
CA PRO A 69 9.59 5.93 -23.27
C PRO A 69 8.08 6.07 -22.99
N GLY A 70 7.57 7.31 -23.02
CA GLY A 70 6.18 7.63 -22.72
C GLY A 70 5.89 8.05 -21.28
N ILE A 71 6.89 8.05 -20.39
CA ILE A 71 6.78 8.64 -19.05
C ILE A 71 7.46 10.01 -19.05
N ASP A 72 6.71 11.04 -18.68
CA ASP A 72 7.23 12.40 -18.54
C ASP A 72 8.27 12.49 -17.41
N VAL A 73 9.40 13.13 -17.70
CA VAL A 73 10.49 13.36 -16.76
C VAL A 73 10.81 14.87 -16.70
N PRO A 74 11.24 15.40 -15.55
CA PRO A 74 11.50 14.71 -14.28
C PRO A 74 10.24 14.44 -13.44
N TYR A 75 10.24 13.35 -12.68
CA TYR A 75 9.22 13.08 -11.65
C TYR A 75 9.85 12.63 -10.33
N ILE A 76 9.05 12.65 -9.25
CA ILE A 76 9.49 12.23 -7.91
C ILE A 76 8.97 10.82 -7.63
N SER A 77 9.89 9.90 -7.32
CA SER A 77 9.57 8.59 -6.74
C SER A 77 9.79 8.66 -5.23
N ALA A 78 8.81 8.22 -4.45
CA ALA A 78 8.79 8.42 -3.00
C ALA A 78 8.41 7.14 -2.24
N ILE A 79 9.02 6.98 -1.07
CA ILE A 79 8.61 6.03 -0.03
C ILE A 79 7.90 6.85 1.05
N VAL A 80 6.66 6.50 1.33
CA VAL A 80 5.81 7.18 2.33
C VAL A 80 5.58 6.23 3.50
N ASP A 81 5.84 6.72 4.70
CA ASP A 81 5.48 6.07 5.97
C ASP A 81 4.04 6.45 6.33
N LEU A 82 3.14 5.48 6.38
CA LEU A 82 1.70 5.66 6.58
C LEU A 82 1.31 5.58 8.07
#